data_AF-A0A1Q8CUX1-F1
#
_entry.id   AF-A0A1Q8CUX1-F1
#
_cell.length_a   1.000
_cell.length_b   1.000
_cell.length_c   1.000
_cell.angle_alpha   90.00
_cell.angle_beta   90.00
_cell.angle_gamma   90.00
#
_symmetry.space_group_name_H-M   'P 1'
#
loop_
_entity.id
_entity.type
_entity.pdbx_description
1 polymer ?
#
loop_
_entity_poly.entity_id
_entity_poly.type
_entity_poly.pdbx_seq_one_letter_code
_entity_poly.pdbx_strand_id
1 'polypeptide(L)'
;MKARGIPLRPLARRIPVDPGHLSKVVNDRKAPSAELAQRLDDELGAEGSLVVLADDRLALAGENPRRVDMAVLDSVAELLAKTRRLEDSTSAATVLPAVREYTVMVERFAAEAPSKVRPDAIGLASELHQYAGWLNVPLRRWSTAERLLERAAVLGMEANDRQRTATALSFSAYTAMRRHQTRKATALNDAAGRDTGVDLGLRTYIAYQGAEILAGDDDAEARRLLAVAEGMSAKIDPKDLTSSGYWYTAEFFQGTHAFILDKLGEHDRARELMAESLAALPEEWRNAEWAERRRAFLTA
;
A
#
# COMPACT_ATOMS: atom_id res chain seq x y z
N MET A 1 -9.25 -13.58 29.20
CA MET A 1 -9.35 -12.40 30.11
C MET A 1 -10.23 -12.62 31.34
N LYS A 2 -11.56 -12.86 31.21
CA LYS A 2 -12.45 -13.09 32.38
C LYS A 2 -11.97 -14.23 33.29
N ALA A 3 -11.54 -15.35 32.71
CA ALA A 3 -11.02 -16.50 33.45
C ALA A 3 -9.72 -16.23 34.23
N ARG A 4 -8.96 -15.17 33.89
CA ARG A 4 -7.72 -14.78 34.56
C ARG A 4 -7.86 -13.50 35.40
N GLY A 5 -9.07 -12.94 35.50
CA GLY A 5 -9.34 -11.76 36.34
C GLY A 5 -8.65 -10.45 35.90
N ILE A 6 -8.05 -10.39 34.72
CA ILE A 6 -7.30 -9.21 34.26
C ILE A 6 -8.25 -8.19 33.63
N PRO A 7 -8.35 -6.95 34.16
CA PRO A 7 -9.17 -5.90 33.58
C PRO A 7 -8.52 -5.35 32.29
N LEU A 8 -9.35 -4.84 31.37
CA LEU A 8 -8.92 -4.46 30.02
C LEU A 8 -7.90 -3.31 29.96
N ARG A 9 -8.06 -2.28 30.80
CA ARG A 9 -7.14 -1.14 30.86
C ARG A 9 -5.74 -1.52 31.39
N PRO A 10 -5.61 -2.30 32.47
CA PRO A 10 -4.34 -2.90 32.89
C PRO A 10 -3.67 -3.73 31.79
N LEU A 11 -4.44 -4.55 31.05
CA LEU A 11 -3.88 -5.36 29.96
C LEU A 11 -3.35 -4.49 28.81
N ALA A 12 -4.09 -3.47 28.40
CA ALA A 12 -3.67 -2.51 27.37
C ALA A 12 -2.47 -1.63 27.77
N ARG A 13 -2.08 -1.60 29.05
CA ARG A 13 -0.82 -0.95 29.48
C ARG A 13 0.37 -1.90 29.44
N ARG A 14 0.13 -3.20 29.60
CA ARG A 14 1.15 -4.26 29.62
C ARG A 14 1.52 -4.69 28.20
N ILE A 15 0.53 -4.67 27.32
CA ILE A 15 0.71 -4.85 25.89
C ILE A 15 0.58 -3.44 25.29
N PRO A 16 1.58 -2.89 24.58
CA PRO A 16 1.58 -1.50 24.10
C PRO A 16 0.58 -1.32 22.94
N VAL A 17 -0.70 -1.45 23.24
CA VAL A 17 -1.82 -1.40 22.31
C VAL A 17 -2.86 -0.43 22.86
N ASP A 18 -3.48 0.36 21.98
CA ASP A 18 -4.54 1.28 22.38
C ASP A 18 -5.69 0.52 23.09
N PRO A 19 -6.18 0.99 24.25
CA PRO A 19 -7.29 0.34 24.95
C PRO A 19 -8.57 0.25 24.12
N GLY A 20 -8.81 1.20 23.20
CA GLY A 20 -9.92 1.16 22.26
C GLY A 20 -9.75 0.06 21.21
N HIS A 21 -8.54 -0.10 20.67
CA HIS A 21 -8.17 -1.20 19.78
C HIS A 21 -8.31 -2.56 20.49
N LEU A 22 -7.74 -2.71 21.69
CA LEU A 22 -7.87 -3.94 22.48
C LEU A 22 -9.34 -4.25 22.82
N SER A 23 -10.14 -3.24 23.13
CA SER A 23 -11.58 -3.39 23.34
C SER A 23 -12.30 -3.94 22.11
N LYS A 24 -11.96 -3.48 20.91
CA LYS A 24 -12.54 -4.01 19.67
C LYS A 24 -12.16 -5.48 19.48
N VAL A 25 -10.90 -5.84 19.75
CA VAL A 25 -10.41 -7.22 19.68
C VAL A 25 -11.13 -8.14 20.66
N VAL A 26 -11.24 -7.73 21.92
CA VAL A 26 -11.88 -8.53 22.99
C VAL A 26 -13.38 -8.73 22.76
N ASN A 27 -14.03 -7.86 21.98
CA ASN A 27 -15.46 -7.94 21.65
C ASN A 27 -15.73 -8.51 20.25
N ASP A 28 -14.76 -9.20 19.62
CA ASP A 28 -14.87 -9.78 18.27
C ASP A 28 -15.23 -8.76 17.17
N ARG A 29 -14.91 -7.48 17.38
CA ARG A 29 -15.18 -6.40 16.41
C ARG A 29 -13.99 -6.08 15.50
N LYS A 30 -12.81 -6.60 15.83
CA LYS A 30 -11.55 -6.46 15.10
C LYS A 30 -10.71 -7.70 15.36
N ALA A 31 -10.05 -8.27 14.36
CA ALA A 31 -9.12 -9.37 14.64
C ALA A 31 -7.84 -8.83 15.31
N PRO A 32 -7.24 -9.61 16.22
CA PRO A 32 -5.90 -9.31 16.67
C PRO A 32 -4.90 -9.49 15.53
N SER A 33 -3.92 -8.60 15.46
CA SER A 33 -2.74 -8.82 14.65
C SER A 33 -2.03 -10.11 15.05
N ALA A 34 -1.27 -10.77 14.17
CA ALA A 34 -0.51 -11.95 14.61
C ALA A 34 0.47 -11.59 15.75
N GLU A 35 0.97 -10.35 15.74
CA GLU A 35 1.81 -9.81 16.81
C GLU A 35 1.02 -9.51 18.09
N LEU A 36 -0.21 -8.99 17.99
CA LEU A 36 -1.09 -8.77 19.12
C LEU A 36 -1.62 -10.10 19.67
N ALA A 37 -1.90 -11.08 18.81
CA ALA A 37 -2.27 -12.43 19.18
C ALA A 37 -1.12 -13.08 19.94
N GLN A 38 0.12 -13.01 19.43
CA GLN A 38 1.31 -13.49 20.14
C GLN A 38 1.51 -12.76 21.47
N ARG A 39 1.41 -11.42 21.50
CA ARG A 39 1.58 -10.66 22.75
C ARG A 39 0.46 -10.93 23.77
N LEU A 40 -0.77 -11.10 23.30
CA LEU A 40 -1.88 -11.52 24.14
C LEU A 40 -1.66 -12.94 24.63
N ASP A 41 -1.10 -13.81 23.80
CA ASP A 41 -0.76 -15.17 24.17
C ASP A 41 0.30 -15.20 25.27
N ASP A 42 1.41 -14.48 25.09
CA ASP A 42 2.49 -14.36 26.06
C ASP A 42 1.99 -13.75 27.39
N GLU A 43 1.28 -12.62 27.31
CA GLU A 43 0.80 -11.89 28.49
C GLU A 43 -0.32 -12.63 29.23
N LEU A 44 -1.17 -13.33 28.49
CA LEU A 44 -2.22 -14.18 29.05
C LEU A 44 -1.76 -15.62 29.17
N GLY A 45 -0.44 -15.92 29.11
CA GLY A 45 0.17 -17.25 29.17
C GLY A 45 -0.69 -18.34 28.53
N ALA A 46 -1.10 -18.13 27.28
CA ALA A 46 -2.07 -18.94 26.58
C ALA A 46 -1.43 -20.06 25.73
N GLU A 47 -0.11 -20.21 25.80
CA GLU A 47 0.67 -21.32 25.24
C GLU A 47 0.43 -21.57 23.74
N GLY A 48 0.34 -20.48 22.98
CA GLY A 48 0.10 -20.46 21.53
C GLY A 48 -1.37 -20.58 21.12
N SER A 49 -2.30 -20.85 22.06
CA SER A 49 -3.72 -21.07 21.73
C SER A 49 -4.41 -19.86 21.10
N LEU A 50 -3.99 -18.62 21.41
CA LEU A 50 -4.57 -17.42 20.81
C LEU A 50 -4.04 -17.17 19.39
N VAL A 51 -2.81 -17.60 19.11
CA VAL A 51 -2.22 -17.57 17.76
C VAL A 51 -2.91 -18.61 16.88
N VAL A 52 -3.02 -19.85 17.37
CA VAL A 52 -3.72 -20.94 16.67
C VAL A 52 -5.17 -20.58 16.39
N LEU A 53 -5.89 -19.98 17.35
CA LEU A 53 -7.28 -19.56 17.15
C LEU A 53 -7.44 -18.50 16.04
N ALA A 54 -6.47 -17.60 15.89
CA ALA A 54 -6.48 -16.59 14.84
C ALA A 54 -6.26 -17.22 13.45
N ASP A 55 -5.34 -18.18 13.35
CA ASP A 55 -5.06 -18.94 12.13
C ASP A 55 -6.25 -19.85 11.75
N ASP A 56 -6.82 -20.57 12.71
CA ASP A 56 -8.00 -21.42 12.52
C ASP A 56 -9.21 -20.60 12.02
N ARG A 57 -9.38 -19.36 12.51
CA ARG A 57 -10.48 -18.49 12.06
C ARG A 57 -10.32 -18.08 10.59
N LEU A 58 -9.11 -17.82 10.12
CA LEU A 58 -8.81 -17.55 8.71
C LEU A 58 -9.07 -18.79 7.85
N ALA A 59 -8.61 -19.96 8.30
CA ALA A 59 -8.83 -21.23 7.61
C ALA A 59 -10.34 -21.56 7.48
N LEU A 60 -11.08 -21.47 8.60
CA LEU A 60 -12.53 -21.70 8.64
C LEU A 60 -13.31 -20.69 7.80
N ALA A 61 -12.86 -19.44 7.71
CA ALA A 61 -13.47 -18.45 6.83
C ALA A 61 -13.25 -18.78 5.34
N GLY A 62 -12.08 -19.36 5.00
CA GLY A 62 -11.81 -19.92 3.69
C GLY A 62 -12.75 -21.07 3.31
N GLU A 63 -13.13 -21.90 4.28
CA GLU A 63 -14.09 -23.00 4.11
C GLU A 63 -15.56 -22.55 4.05
N ASN A 64 -15.90 -21.43 4.70
CA ASN A 64 -17.25 -20.87 4.69
C ASN A 64 -17.28 -19.35 4.45
N PRO A 65 -17.04 -18.89 3.20
CA PRO A 65 -17.00 -17.48 2.84
C PRO A 65 -18.25 -16.68 3.23
N ARG A 66 -19.41 -17.33 3.33
CA ARG A 66 -20.69 -16.72 3.75
C ARG A 66 -20.71 -16.27 5.22
N ARG A 67 -19.75 -16.73 6.03
CA ARG A 67 -19.61 -16.37 7.44
C ARG A 67 -18.45 -15.39 7.70
N VAL A 68 -17.82 -14.87 6.65
CA VAL A 68 -16.77 -13.87 6.77
C VAL A 68 -17.30 -12.62 7.47
N ASP A 69 -16.50 -12.11 8.40
CA ASP A 69 -16.74 -10.86 9.10
C ASP A 69 -15.55 -9.89 8.96
N MET A 70 -15.69 -8.71 9.55
CA MET A 70 -14.65 -7.68 9.50
C MET A 70 -13.33 -8.11 10.17
N ALA A 71 -13.38 -9.01 11.16
CA ALA A 71 -12.18 -9.47 11.82
C ALA A 71 -11.32 -10.29 10.86
N VAL A 72 -11.92 -11.19 10.08
CA VAL A 72 -11.22 -11.95 9.04
C VAL A 72 -10.59 -11.02 8.00
N LEU A 73 -11.33 -10.01 7.52
CA LEU A 73 -10.80 -9.05 6.54
C LEU A 73 -9.63 -8.23 7.11
N ASP A 74 -9.72 -7.81 8.37
CA ASP A 74 -8.64 -7.10 9.06
C ASP A 74 -7.36 -7.95 9.14
N SER A 75 -7.48 -9.25 9.43
CA SER A 75 -6.33 -10.16 9.45
C SER A 75 -5.65 -10.26 8.08
N VAL A 76 -6.42 -10.37 7.01
CA VAL A 76 -5.85 -10.44 5.65
C VAL A 76 -5.20 -9.11 5.25
N ALA A 77 -5.82 -7.97 5.60
CA ALA A 77 -5.24 -6.65 5.36
C ALA A 77 -3.90 -6.46 6.08
N GLU A 78 -3.75 -7.03 7.27
CA GLU A 78 -2.49 -7.01 8.00
C GLU A 78 -1.43 -7.93 7.40
N LEU A 79 -1.79 -9.16 7.02
CA LEU A 79 -0.89 -10.05 6.29
C LEU A 79 -0.36 -9.36 5.03
N LEU A 80 -1.22 -8.65 4.31
CA LEU A 80 -0.84 -7.84 3.16
C LEU A 80 0.13 -6.71 3.54
N ALA A 81 -0.12 -5.98 4.64
CA ALA A 81 0.79 -4.93 5.11
C ALA A 81 2.17 -5.48 5.49
N LYS A 82 2.24 -6.63 6.18
CA LYS A 82 3.50 -7.32 6.50
C LYS A 82 4.21 -7.82 5.24
N THR A 83 3.46 -8.32 4.28
CA THR A 83 4.00 -8.79 2.98
C THR A 83 4.64 -7.65 2.19
N ARG A 84 4.12 -6.42 2.30
CA ARG A 84 4.77 -5.22 1.73
C ARG A 84 6.13 -4.94 2.37
N ARG A 85 6.21 -5.03 3.70
CA ARG A 85 7.49 -4.84 4.42
C ARG A 85 8.49 -5.94 4.13
N LEU A 86 8.02 -7.17 3.90
CA LEU A 86 8.89 -8.26 3.49
C LEU A 86 9.50 -8.00 2.10
N GLU A 87 8.73 -7.44 1.17
CA GLU A 87 9.21 -7.10 -0.18
C GLU A 87 10.37 -6.10 -0.16
N ASP A 88 10.33 -5.10 0.74
CA ASP A 88 11.41 -4.12 0.91
C ASP A 88 12.79 -4.76 1.12
N SER A 89 12.85 -5.93 1.76
CA SER A 89 14.10 -6.64 2.06
C SER A 89 14.34 -7.88 1.18
N THR A 90 13.42 -8.20 0.28
CA THR A 90 13.49 -9.39 -0.57
C THR A 90 13.33 -9.03 -2.04
N SER A 91 12.19 -9.36 -2.66
CA SER A 91 11.87 -9.02 -4.04
C SER A 91 10.40 -9.24 -4.33
N ALA A 92 9.90 -8.63 -5.41
CA ALA A 92 8.54 -8.85 -5.88
C ALA A 92 8.27 -10.32 -6.21
N ALA A 93 9.25 -11.02 -6.79
CA ALA A 93 9.14 -12.45 -7.10
C ALA A 93 8.91 -13.32 -5.86
N THR A 94 9.51 -12.94 -4.72
CA THR A 94 9.43 -13.68 -3.46
C THR A 94 8.03 -13.59 -2.84
N VAL A 95 7.44 -12.40 -2.82
CA VAL A 95 6.15 -12.16 -2.13
C VAL A 95 4.93 -12.41 -3.01
N LEU A 96 5.07 -12.37 -4.34
CA LEU A 96 3.95 -12.46 -5.27
C LEU A 96 3.10 -13.74 -5.13
N PRO A 97 3.64 -14.94 -4.84
CA PRO A 97 2.83 -16.13 -4.60
C PRO A 97 1.85 -15.95 -3.44
N ALA A 98 2.30 -15.43 -2.29
CA ALA A 98 1.43 -15.20 -1.14
C ALA A 98 0.33 -14.18 -1.45
N VAL A 99 0.68 -13.07 -2.13
CA VAL A 99 -0.30 -12.06 -2.55
C VAL A 99 -1.37 -12.66 -3.46
N ARG A 100 -1.01 -13.59 -4.36
CA ARG A 100 -1.98 -14.28 -5.23
C ARG A 100 -2.97 -15.12 -4.43
N GLU A 101 -2.48 -15.88 -3.45
CA GLU A 101 -3.36 -16.68 -2.58
C GLU A 101 -4.33 -15.80 -1.79
N TYR A 102 -3.84 -14.67 -1.25
CA TYR A 102 -4.69 -13.69 -0.57
C TYR A 102 -5.75 -13.12 -1.52
N THR A 103 -5.37 -12.79 -2.76
CA THR A 103 -6.31 -12.30 -3.79
C THR A 103 -7.43 -13.30 -4.05
N VAL A 104 -7.11 -14.58 -4.30
CA VAL A 104 -8.12 -15.62 -4.56
C VAL A 104 -9.06 -15.78 -3.36
N MET A 105 -8.51 -15.78 -2.15
CA MET A 105 -9.29 -15.90 -0.92
C MET A 105 -10.28 -14.72 -0.77
N VAL A 106 -9.80 -13.48 -0.91
CA VAL A 106 -10.65 -12.29 -0.72
C VAL A 106 -11.65 -12.11 -1.86
N GLU A 107 -11.34 -12.52 -3.09
CA GLU A 107 -12.34 -12.56 -4.17
C GLU A 107 -13.51 -13.50 -3.85
N ARG A 108 -13.24 -14.67 -3.25
CA ARG A 108 -14.30 -15.55 -2.75
C ARG A 108 -15.12 -14.89 -1.65
N PHE A 109 -14.45 -14.18 -0.73
CA PHE A 109 -15.15 -13.40 0.29
C PHE A 109 -16.04 -12.33 -0.34
N ALA A 110 -15.55 -11.56 -1.31
CA ALA A 110 -16.33 -10.54 -2.01
C ALA A 110 -17.54 -11.12 -2.78
N ALA A 111 -17.43 -12.35 -3.28
CA ALA A 111 -18.52 -13.04 -3.98
C ALA A 111 -19.62 -13.55 -3.04
N GLU A 112 -19.27 -13.99 -1.83
CA GLU A 112 -20.16 -14.76 -0.95
C GLU A 112 -20.48 -14.10 0.40
N ALA A 113 -19.75 -13.04 0.78
CA ALA A 113 -19.93 -12.38 2.06
C ALA A 113 -21.32 -11.76 2.21
N PRO A 114 -21.83 -11.66 3.46
CA PRO A 114 -23.07 -10.94 3.74
C PRO A 114 -23.01 -9.49 3.23
N SER A 115 -24.15 -8.93 2.81
CA SER A 115 -24.23 -7.60 2.19
C SER A 115 -23.59 -6.47 3.00
N LYS A 116 -23.51 -6.62 4.33
CA LYS A 116 -22.90 -5.62 5.22
C LYS A 116 -21.36 -5.62 5.18
N VAL A 117 -20.73 -6.76 4.88
CA VAL A 117 -19.27 -6.94 4.85
C VAL A 117 -18.75 -6.93 3.40
N ARG A 118 -19.62 -7.24 2.44
CA ARG A 118 -19.29 -7.32 1.01
C ARG A 118 -18.54 -6.09 0.47
N PRO A 119 -18.93 -4.82 0.76
CA PRO A 119 -18.19 -3.66 0.27
C PRO A 119 -16.73 -3.63 0.75
N ASP A 120 -16.48 -3.96 2.02
CA ASP A 120 -15.13 -4.03 2.59
C ASP A 120 -14.30 -5.15 1.96
N ALA A 121 -14.92 -6.32 1.68
CA ALA A 121 -14.26 -7.41 0.98
C ALA A 121 -13.88 -7.04 -0.47
N ILE A 122 -14.77 -6.35 -1.20
CA ILE A 122 -14.48 -5.83 -2.54
C ILE A 122 -13.36 -4.79 -2.49
N GLY A 123 -13.41 -3.90 -1.50
CA GLY A 123 -12.35 -2.94 -1.24
C GLY A 123 -11.02 -3.68 -1.07
N LEU A 124 -10.93 -4.64 -0.15
CA LEU A 124 -9.71 -5.42 0.08
C LEU A 124 -9.24 -6.16 -1.17
N ALA A 125 -10.14 -6.74 -1.95
CA ALA A 125 -9.83 -7.34 -3.25
C ALA A 125 -9.22 -6.32 -4.22
N SER A 126 -9.72 -5.08 -4.27
CA SER A 126 -9.14 -4.01 -5.08
C SER A 126 -7.67 -3.77 -4.70
N GLU A 127 -7.35 -3.63 -3.43
CA GLU A 127 -5.98 -3.35 -2.98
C GLU A 127 -5.02 -4.52 -3.20
N LEU A 128 -5.51 -5.76 -3.04
CA LEU A 128 -4.74 -6.96 -3.39
C LEU A 128 -4.40 -6.98 -4.89
N HIS A 129 -5.35 -6.62 -5.75
CA HIS A 129 -5.11 -6.44 -7.18
C HIS A 129 -4.15 -5.29 -7.48
N GLN A 130 -4.24 -4.17 -6.75
CA GLN A 130 -3.31 -3.04 -6.89
C GLN A 130 -1.88 -3.49 -6.60
N TYR A 131 -1.69 -4.17 -5.48
CA TYR A 131 -0.37 -4.63 -5.07
C TYR A 131 0.17 -5.73 -5.98
N ALA A 132 -0.66 -6.71 -6.35
CA ALA A 132 -0.27 -7.72 -7.34
C ALA A 132 0.12 -7.08 -8.68
N GLY A 133 -0.62 -6.07 -9.13
CA GLY A 133 -0.30 -5.30 -10.33
C GLY A 133 1.05 -4.60 -10.22
N TRP A 134 1.27 -3.89 -9.11
CA TRP A 134 2.53 -3.23 -8.77
C TRP A 134 3.73 -4.18 -8.80
N LEU A 135 3.63 -5.34 -8.15
CA LEU A 135 4.68 -6.36 -8.10
C LEU A 135 5.04 -6.94 -9.48
N ASN A 136 4.16 -6.86 -10.47
CA ASN A 136 4.46 -7.32 -11.83
C ASN A 136 5.25 -6.28 -12.65
N VAL A 137 5.35 -5.03 -12.19
CA VAL A 137 6.11 -3.96 -12.85
C VAL A 137 7.63 -4.20 -12.83
N PRO A 138 8.30 -4.40 -11.67
CA PRO A 138 9.74 -4.69 -11.65
C PRO A 138 10.08 -6.00 -12.39
N LEU A 139 9.17 -6.99 -12.33
CA LEU A 139 9.28 -8.25 -13.09
C LEU A 139 9.03 -8.10 -14.59
N ARG A 140 8.72 -6.89 -15.07
CA ARG A 140 8.41 -6.57 -16.48
C ARG A 140 7.27 -7.41 -17.07
N ARG A 141 6.35 -7.89 -16.22
CA ARG A 141 5.16 -8.67 -16.60
C ARG A 141 4.01 -7.73 -16.95
N TRP A 142 4.23 -6.88 -17.93
CA TRP A 142 3.42 -5.70 -18.21
C TRP A 142 1.93 -5.97 -18.44
N SER A 143 1.60 -6.93 -19.29
CA SER A 143 0.20 -7.27 -19.58
C SER A 143 -0.53 -7.83 -18.36
N THR A 144 0.20 -8.47 -17.44
CA THR A 144 -0.37 -8.95 -16.18
C THR A 144 -0.57 -7.79 -15.21
N ALA A 145 0.40 -6.88 -15.10
CA ALA A 145 0.26 -5.66 -14.30
C ALA A 145 -0.97 -4.85 -14.74
N GLU A 146 -1.11 -4.62 -16.05
CA GLU A 146 -2.23 -3.88 -16.63
C GLU A 146 -3.59 -4.50 -16.31
N ARG A 147 -3.79 -5.79 -16.57
CA ARG A 147 -5.07 -6.47 -16.24
C ARG A 147 -5.42 -6.41 -14.76
N LEU A 148 -4.42 -6.59 -13.88
CA LEU A 148 -4.62 -6.55 -12.43
C LEU A 148 -5.00 -5.14 -11.97
N LEU A 149 -4.34 -4.11 -12.49
CA LEU A 149 -4.63 -2.71 -12.13
C LEU A 149 -5.98 -2.24 -12.69
N GLU A 150 -6.38 -2.68 -13.88
CA GLU A 150 -7.72 -2.43 -14.43
C GLU A 150 -8.79 -3.10 -13.56
N ARG A 151 -8.58 -4.36 -13.16
CA ARG A 151 -9.48 -5.06 -12.23
C ARG A 151 -9.56 -4.35 -10.88
N ALA A 152 -8.44 -3.87 -10.36
CA ALA A 152 -8.40 -3.08 -9.13
C ALA A 152 -9.25 -1.82 -9.22
N ALA A 153 -9.17 -1.07 -10.34
CA ALA A 153 -9.96 0.15 -10.53
C ALA A 153 -11.47 -0.16 -10.56
N VAL A 154 -11.87 -1.24 -11.25
CA VAL A 154 -13.27 -1.72 -11.27
C VAL A 154 -13.76 -2.06 -9.87
N LEU A 155 -12.97 -2.82 -9.10
CA LEU A 155 -13.33 -3.19 -7.73
C LEU A 155 -13.38 -1.96 -6.80
N GLY A 156 -12.48 -1.00 -6.97
CA GLY A 156 -12.49 0.27 -6.22
C GLY A 156 -13.78 1.05 -6.45
N MET A 157 -14.22 1.14 -7.71
CA MET A 157 -15.49 1.76 -8.08
C MET A 157 -16.69 0.99 -7.52
N GLU A 158 -16.68 -0.35 -7.59
CA GLU A 158 -17.76 -1.20 -7.04
C GLU A 158 -17.89 -1.05 -5.51
N ALA A 159 -16.76 -0.90 -4.80
CA ALA A 159 -16.75 -0.64 -3.37
C ALA A 159 -17.11 0.81 -3.00
N ASN A 160 -17.25 1.72 -3.99
CA ASN A 160 -17.35 3.16 -3.79
C ASN A 160 -16.18 3.71 -2.94
N ASP A 161 -14.99 3.15 -3.12
CA ASP A 161 -13.76 3.54 -2.42
C ASP A 161 -12.90 4.43 -3.33
N ARG A 162 -12.99 5.74 -3.09
CA ARG A 162 -12.24 6.76 -3.84
C ARG A 162 -10.73 6.58 -3.74
N GLN A 163 -10.22 6.18 -2.57
CA GLN A 163 -8.79 6.03 -2.32
C GLN A 163 -8.23 4.89 -3.15
N ARG A 164 -8.89 3.72 -3.10
CA ARG A 164 -8.49 2.53 -3.86
C ARG A 164 -8.63 2.75 -5.37
N THR A 165 -9.69 3.42 -5.81
CA THR A 165 -9.90 3.76 -7.23
C THR A 165 -8.77 4.65 -7.75
N ALA A 166 -8.48 5.76 -7.07
CA ALA A 166 -7.41 6.68 -7.47
C ALA A 166 -6.03 6.02 -7.42
N THR A 167 -5.75 5.19 -6.42
CA THR A 167 -4.48 4.45 -6.31
C THR A 167 -4.29 3.50 -7.51
N ALA A 168 -5.32 2.74 -7.88
CA ALA A 168 -5.26 1.84 -9.04
C ALA A 168 -4.99 2.60 -10.35
N LEU A 169 -5.61 3.77 -10.53
CA LEU A 169 -5.38 4.64 -11.69
C LEU A 169 -3.96 5.22 -11.70
N SER A 170 -3.45 5.70 -10.56
CA SER A 170 -2.07 6.21 -10.42
C SER A 170 -1.01 5.13 -10.69
N PHE A 171 -1.23 3.89 -10.23
CA PHE A 171 -0.33 2.77 -10.54
C PHE A 171 -0.41 2.36 -12.01
N SER A 172 -1.59 2.48 -12.62
CA SER A 172 -1.76 2.26 -14.07
C SER A 172 -1.01 3.33 -14.87
N ALA A 173 -1.07 4.59 -14.43
CA ALA A 173 -0.31 5.69 -15.01
C ALA A 173 1.20 5.43 -14.90
N TYR A 174 1.69 5.03 -13.73
CA TYR A 174 3.09 4.63 -13.53
C TYR A 174 3.51 3.52 -14.51
N THR A 175 2.69 2.47 -14.63
CA THR A 175 2.97 1.36 -15.55
C THR A 175 3.04 1.85 -17.01
N ALA A 176 2.17 2.77 -17.42
CA ALA A 176 2.21 3.39 -18.74
C ALA A 176 3.46 4.27 -18.94
N MET A 177 3.89 5.03 -17.91
CA MET A 177 5.14 5.81 -17.93
C MET A 177 6.35 4.89 -18.17
N ARG A 178 6.42 3.76 -17.45
CA ARG A 178 7.49 2.75 -17.59
C ARG A 178 7.53 2.09 -18.97
N ARG A 179 6.45 2.18 -19.73
CA ARG A 179 6.32 1.69 -21.11
C ARG A 179 6.41 2.80 -22.16
N HIS A 180 6.74 4.03 -21.77
CA HIS A 180 6.79 5.20 -22.66
C HIS A 180 5.46 5.47 -23.38
N GLN A 181 4.33 5.17 -22.74
CA GLN A 181 2.98 5.38 -23.27
C GLN A 181 2.42 6.71 -22.77
N THR A 182 3.06 7.83 -23.12
CA THR A 182 2.79 9.17 -22.56
C THR A 182 1.31 9.54 -22.55
N ARG A 183 0.61 9.42 -23.70
CA ARG A 183 -0.85 9.73 -23.78
C ARG A 183 -1.70 8.93 -22.79
N LYS A 184 -1.40 7.63 -22.62
CA LYS A 184 -2.12 6.76 -21.67
C LYS A 184 -1.76 7.14 -20.23
N ALA A 185 -0.49 7.41 -19.96
CA ALA A 185 -0.02 7.85 -18.66
C ALA A 185 -0.71 9.17 -18.22
N THR A 186 -0.75 10.18 -19.09
CA THR A 186 -1.44 11.46 -18.83
C THR A 186 -2.92 11.23 -18.50
N ALA A 187 -3.66 10.51 -19.36
CA ALA A 187 -5.09 10.30 -19.16
C ALA A 187 -5.42 9.57 -17.84
N LEU A 188 -4.60 8.60 -17.45
CA LEU A 188 -4.77 7.86 -16.20
C LEU A 188 -4.36 8.69 -14.97
N ASN A 189 -3.28 9.47 -15.08
CA ASN A 189 -2.83 10.34 -13.99
C ASN A 189 -3.85 11.45 -13.72
N ASP A 190 -4.37 12.07 -14.77
CA ASP A 190 -5.43 13.08 -14.67
C ASP A 190 -6.70 12.50 -14.04
N ALA A 191 -7.08 11.28 -14.44
CA ALA A 191 -8.22 10.57 -13.85
C ALA A 191 -8.02 10.27 -12.37
N ALA A 192 -6.81 9.83 -11.97
CA ALA A 192 -6.46 9.61 -10.57
C ALA A 192 -6.54 10.91 -9.75
N GLY A 193 -6.16 12.05 -10.34
CA GLY A 193 -6.13 13.35 -9.68
C GLY A 193 -7.46 14.10 -9.58
N ARG A 194 -8.57 13.57 -10.12
CA ARG A 194 -9.87 14.27 -10.08
C ARG A 194 -10.49 14.33 -8.69
N ASP A 195 -10.31 13.30 -7.88
CA ASP A 195 -10.87 13.24 -6.53
C ASP A 195 -9.87 13.84 -5.53
N THR A 196 -10.19 15.03 -5.01
CA THR A 196 -9.35 15.73 -4.04
C THR A 196 -9.55 15.24 -2.60
N GLY A 197 -10.51 14.33 -2.37
CA GLY A 197 -10.80 13.69 -1.09
C GLY A 197 -9.94 12.47 -0.79
N VAL A 198 -8.99 12.11 -1.65
CA VAL A 198 -7.98 11.07 -1.38
C VAL A 198 -6.84 11.64 -0.53
N ASP A 199 -6.05 10.76 0.09
CA ASP A 199 -5.02 11.17 1.05
C ASP A 199 -3.92 12.05 0.41
N LEU A 200 -3.24 12.82 1.27
CA LEU A 200 -2.22 13.78 0.84
C LEU A 200 -1.02 13.10 0.18
N GLY A 201 -0.65 11.89 0.62
CA GLY A 201 0.46 11.13 0.05
C GLY A 201 0.19 10.74 -1.40
N LEU A 202 -0.99 10.19 -1.68
CA LEU A 202 -1.39 9.84 -3.05
C LEU A 202 -1.50 11.08 -3.94
N ARG A 203 -2.08 12.19 -3.43
CA ARG A 203 -2.14 13.46 -4.19
C ARG A 203 -0.76 13.99 -4.53
N THR A 204 0.20 13.86 -3.60
CA THR A 204 1.60 14.23 -3.81
C THR A 204 2.23 13.36 -4.90
N TYR A 205 2.00 12.06 -4.86
CA TYR A 205 2.51 11.14 -5.87
C TYR A 205 1.96 11.43 -7.27
N ILE A 206 0.64 11.67 -7.40
CA ILE A 206 0.00 12.03 -8.67
C ILE A 206 0.56 13.34 -9.25
N ALA A 207 0.86 14.33 -8.40
CA ALA A 207 1.46 15.59 -8.85
C ALA A 207 2.90 15.39 -9.35
N TYR A 208 3.72 14.60 -8.64
CA TYR A 208 5.05 14.23 -9.12
C TYR A 208 5.01 13.41 -10.42
N GLN A 209 4.07 12.46 -10.55
CA GLN A 209 3.87 11.70 -11.78
C GLN A 209 3.50 12.63 -12.95
N GLY A 210 2.58 13.57 -12.74
CA GLY A 210 2.21 14.57 -13.74
C GLY A 210 3.39 15.42 -14.19
N ALA A 211 4.21 15.89 -13.24
CA ALA A 211 5.43 16.63 -13.54
C ALA A 211 6.44 15.77 -14.34
N GLU A 212 6.66 14.50 -13.97
CA GLU A 212 7.55 13.58 -14.69
C GLU A 212 7.03 13.24 -16.10
N ILE A 213 5.71 13.19 -16.29
CA ILE A 213 5.07 12.97 -17.59
C ILE A 213 5.30 14.16 -18.53
N LEU A 214 5.19 15.39 -18.01
CA LEU A 214 5.25 16.62 -18.81
C LEU A 214 6.68 17.14 -19.03
N ALA A 215 7.64 16.82 -18.15
CA ALA A 215 9.01 17.28 -18.32
C ALA A 215 9.62 16.83 -19.65
N GLY A 216 10.11 17.79 -20.44
CA GLY A 216 10.59 17.64 -21.82
C GLY A 216 9.54 17.97 -22.90
N ASP A 217 8.25 17.91 -22.57
CA ASP A 217 7.14 18.21 -23.49
C ASP A 217 6.47 19.57 -23.16
N ASP A 218 6.19 19.84 -21.88
CA ASP A 218 5.66 21.10 -21.34
C ASP A 218 6.35 21.43 -20.01
N ASP A 219 7.57 21.95 -20.10
CA ASP A 219 8.42 22.24 -18.94
C ASP A 219 7.80 23.29 -18.00
N ALA A 220 6.99 24.20 -18.52
CA ALA A 220 6.33 25.22 -17.71
C ALA A 220 5.31 24.58 -16.77
N GLU A 221 4.43 23.72 -17.30
CA GLU A 221 3.46 23.01 -16.48
C GLU A 221 4.13 21.95 -15.61
N ALA A 222 5.18 21.27 -16.09
CA ALA A 222 5.96 20.34 -15.30
C ALA A 222 6.55 21.01 -14.04
N ARG A 223 7.15 22.20 -14.18
CA ARG A 223 7.67 22.99 -13.05
C ARG A 223 6.56 23.45 -12.10
N ARG A 224 5.38 23.81 -12.62
CA ARG A 224 4.22 24.16 -11.79
C ARG A 224 3.76 22.98 -10.93
N LEU A 225 3.58 21.81 -11.54
CA LEU A 225 3.18 20.59 -10.83
C LEU A 225 4.24 20.14 -9.83
N LEU A 226 5.52 20.27 -10.18
CA LEU A 226 6.63 19.98 -9.29
C LEU A 226 6.57 20.84 -8.03
N ALA A 227 6.42 22.17 -8.16
CA ALA A 227 6.32 23.07 -7.00
C ALA A 227 5.10 22.76 -6.11
N VAL A 228 3.98 22.37 -6.73
CA VAL A 228 2.78 21.92 -6.00
C VAL A 228 3.06 20.62 -5.23
N ALA A 229 3.74 19.66 -5.86
CA ALA A 229 4.11 18.38 -5.25
C ALA A 229 5.08 18.57 -4.07
N GLU A 230 6.07 19.45 -4.19
CA GLU A 230 6.99 19.80 -3.09
C GLU A 230 6.24 20.39 -1.90
N GLY A 231 5.35 21.35 -2.16
CA GLY A 231 4.55 21.99 -1.11
C GLY A 231 3.58 21.04 -0.40
N MET A 232 3.13 19.97 -1.07
CA MET A 232 2.33 18.91 -0.45
C MET A 232 3.22 17.91 0.32
N SER A 233 4.34 17.49 -0.26
CA SER A 233 5.31 16.58 0.36
C SER A 233 5.79 17.08 1.72
N ALA A 234 6.10 18.37 1.83
CA ALA A 234 6.54 19.01 3.08
C ALA A 234 5.49 18.98 4.21
N LYS A 235 4.23 18.63 3.93
CA LYS A 235 3.12 18.60 4.89
C LYS A 235 2.70 17.18 5.27
N ILE A 236 3.35 16.15 4.72
CA ILE A 236 3.00 14.76 5.03
C ILE A 236 3.51 14.42 6.43
N ASP A 237 2.59 14.05 7.33
CA ASP A 237 2.92 13.35 8.56
C ASP A 237 2.95 11.84 8.27
N PRO A 238 4.07 11.12 8.49
CA PRO A 238 4.14 9.68 8.33
C PRO A 238 3.06 8.89 9.08
N LYS A 239 2.50 9.44 10.16
CA LYS A 239 1.43 8.80 10.95
C LYS A 239 0.07 8.79 10.24
N ASP A 240 -0.13 9.70 9.29
CA ASP A 240 -1.37 9.83 8.54
C ASP A 240 -1.38 8.97 7.27
N LEU A 241 -0.25 8.32 6.95
CA LEU A 241 -0.13 7.45 5.78
C LEU A 241 -0.94 6.16 5.95
N THR A 242 -1.59 5.76 4.85
CA THR A 242 -2.27 4.47 4.76
C THR A 242 -1.27 3.32 4.78
N SER A 243 -1.73 2.11 5.14
CA SER A 243 -0.87 0.91 5.12
C SER A 243 -0.34 0.57 3.72
N SER A 244 -1.06 0.95 2.65
CA SER A 244 -0.64 0.80 1.26
C SER A 244 0.23 1.96 0.75
N GLY A 245 0.13 3.14 1.37
CA GLY A 245 0.88 4.36 1.05
C GLY A 245 2.03 4.69 2.03
N TYR A 246 2.47 3.72 2.85
CA TYR A 246 3.49 3.94 3.90
C TYR A 246 4.83 4.49 3.39
N TRP A 247 5.09 4.34 2.10
CA TRP A 247 6.33 4.73 1.42
C TRP A 247 6.25 6.13 0.79
N TYR A 248 5.12 6.84 0.93
CA TYR A 248 4.97 8.24 0.52
C TYR A 248 5.66 9.20 1.50
N THR A 249 6.95 8.98 1.75
CA THR A 249 7.77 9.82 2.62
C THR A 249 8.45 10.94 1.82
N ALA A 250 8.95 11.96 2.52
CA ALA A 250 9.67 13.06 1.89
C ALA A 250 10.90 12.57 1.12
N GLU A 251 11.65 11.62 1.68
CA GLU A 251 12.86 11.03 1.10
C GLU A 251 12.53 10.25 -0.17
N PHE A 252 11.43 9.50 -0.18
CA PHE A 252 10.93 8.83 -1.38
C PHE A 252 10.65 9.85 -2.51
N PHE A 253 9.94 10.93 -2.18
CA PHE A 253 9.55 11.95 -3.15
C PHE A 253 10.74 12.76 -3.68
N GLN A 254 11.78 13.01 -2.88
CA GLN A 254 13.02 13.64 -3.37
C GLN A 254 13.68 12.86 -4.50
N GLY A 255 13.67 11.53 -4.44
CA GLY A 255 14.19 10.71 -5.54
C GLY A 255 13.32 10.80 -6.80
N THR A 256 12.01 10.98 -6.64
CA THR A 256 11.11 11.24 -7.77
C THR A 256 11.36 12.63 -8.38
N HIS A 257 11.58 13.63 -7.53
CA HIS A 257 11.97 14.98 -7.94
C HIS A 257 13.26 14.95 -8.77
N ALA A 258 14.28 14.20 -8.34
CA ALA A 258 15.52 14.08 -9.10
C ALA A 258 15.31 13.58 -10.55
N PHE A 259 14.41 12.61 -10.78
CA PHE A 259 14.07 12.20 -12.16
C PHE A 259 13.44 13.30 -13.01
N ILE A 260 12.69 14.22 -12.38
CA ILE A 260 12.05 15.34 -13.08
C ILE A 260 13.09 16.40 -13.42
N LEU A 261 13.97 16.75 -12.49
CA LEU A 261 15.07 17.70 -12.74
C LEU A 261 15.96 17.25 -13.88
N ASP A 262 16.28 15.96 -13.95
CA ASP A 262 17.07 15.40 -15.04
C ASP A 262 16.41 15.61 -16.41
N LYS A 263 15.10 15.34 -16.50
CA LYS A 263 14.32 15.59 -17.72
C LYS A 263 14.19 17.07 -18.08
N LEU A 264 14.23 17.96 -17.08
CA LEU A 264 14.24 19.41 -17.26
C LEU A 264 15.64 19.97 -17.62
N GLY A 265 16.65 19.11 -17.77
CA GLY A 265 18.02 19.49 -18.12
C GLY A 265 18.90 19.91 -16.94
N GLU A 266 18.41 19.79 -15.70
CA GLU A 266 19.13 20.14 -14.48
C GLU A 266 19.94 18.95 -13.93
N HIS A 267 20.81 18.37 -14.77
CA HIS A 267 21.47 17.09 -14.53
C HIS A 267 22.33 17.05 -13.25
N ASP A 268 23.13 18.08 -13.00
CA ASP A 268 23.99 18.13 -11.81
C ASP A 268 23.15 18.16 -10.53
N ARG A 269 22.11 18.99 -10.52
CA ARG A 269 21.17 19.09 -9.40
C ARG A 269 20.39 17.79 -9.20
N ALA A 270 19.99 17.15 -10.29
CA ALA A 270 19.31 15.85 -10.27
C ALA A 270 20.18 14.77 -9.63
N ARG A 271 21.47 14.69 -9.99
CA ARG A 271 22.42 13.73 -9.41
C ARG A 271 22.66 13.98 -7.93
N GLU A 272 22.87 15.23 -7.53
CA GLU A 272 22.98 15.60 -6.11
C GLU A 272 21.76 15.16 -5.31
N LEU A 273 20.56 15.55 -5.77
CA LEU A 273 19.31 15.25 -5.08
C LEU A 273 19.02 13.74 -5.03
N MET A 274 19.35 12.99 -6.08
CA MET A 274 19.21 11.53 -6.08
C MET A 274 20.13 10.88 -5.05
N ALA A 275 21.37 11.34 -4.93
CA ALA A 275 22.33 10.83 -3.95
C ALA A 275 21.87 11.14 -2.52
N GLU A 276 21.40 12.36 -2.26
CA GLU A 276 20.82 12.75 -0.97
C GLU A 276 19.59 11.91 -0.61
N SER A 277 18.66 11.77 -1.56
CA SER A 277 17.45 10.96 -1.38
C SER A 277 17.80 9.51 -1.03
N LEU A 278 18.66 8.86 -1.82
CA LEU A 278 19.08 7.49 -1.55
C LEU A 278 19.77 7.35 -0.18
N ALA A 279 20.63 8.29 0.19
CA ALA A 279 21.30 8.26 1.49
C ALA A 279 20.33 8.42 2.68
N ALA A 280 19.23 9.15 2.49
CA ALA A 280 18.22 9.41 3.51
C ALA A 280 17.17 8.28 3.65
N LEU A 281 17.03 7.39 2.66
CA LEU A 281 16.10 6.26 2.76
C LEU A 281 16.50 5.30 3.91
N PRO A 282 15.51 4.64 4.55
CA PRO A 282 15.75 3.51 5.44
C PRO A 282 16.69 2.48 4.81
N GLU A 283 17.50 1.79 5.63
CA GLU A 283 18.50 0.85 5.15
C GLU A 283 17.91 -0.26 4.28
N GLU A 284 16.74 -0.77 4.68
CA GLU A 284 16.00 -1.79 3.96
C GLU A 284 15.59 -1.29 2.56
N TRP A 285 15.21 -0.03 2.46
CA TRP A 285 14.74 0.58 1.21
C TRP A 285 15.86 0.93 0.25
N ARG A 286 17.06 1.26 0.76
CA ARG A 286 18.22 1.59 -0.06
C ARG A 286 18.59 0.47 -1.03
N ASN A 287 18.40 -0.78 -0.61
CA ASN A 287 18.71 -1.97 -1.39
C ASN A 287 17.50 -2.68 -1.99
N ALA A 288 16.28 -2.23 -1.68
CA ALA A 288 15.05 -2.81 -2.21
C ALA A 288 15.04 -2.89 -3.75
N GLU A 289 14.34 -3.88 -4.30
CA GLU A 289 14.19 -4.09 -5.75
C GLU A 289 13.56 -2.86 -6.41
N TRP A 290 12.54 -2.27 -5.79
CA TRP A 290 11.88 -1.07 -6.31
C TRP A 290 12.79 0.17 -6.37
N ALA A 291 13.88 0.21 -5.59
CA ALA A 291 14.86 1.30 -5.61
C ALA A 291 15.96 1.13 -6.68
N GLU A 292 15.95 0.04 -7.46
CA GLU A 292 16.94 -0.24 -8.52
C GLU A 292 17.09 0.93 -9.50
N ARG A 293 15.97 1.52 -9.97
CA ARG A 293 15.99 2.66 -10.90
C ARG A 293 16.76 3.86 -10.34
N ARG A 294 16.65 4.11 -9.03
CA ARG A 294 17.34 5.22 -8.35
C ARG A 294 18.84 4.95 -8.27
N ARG A 295 19.24 3.73 -7.94
CA ARG A 295 20.66 3.33 -7.92
C ARG A 295 21.29 3.40 -9.31
N ALA A 296 20.59 2.87 -10.32
CA ALA A 296 21.04 2.91 -11.70
C ALA A 296 21.25 4.33 -12.23
N PHE A 297 20.44 5.30 -11.78
CA PHE A 297 20.56 6.71 -12.15
C PHE A 297 21.91 7.33 -11.76
N LEU A 298 22.49 6.96 -10.61
CA LEU A 298 23.78 7.47 -10.16
C LEU A 298 24.97 6.81 -10.86
N THR A 299 24.76 5.65 -11.47
CA THR A 299 25.82 4.89 -12.17
C THR A 299 25.83 5.10 -13.69
N ALA A 300 24.79 5.75 -14.23
CA ALA A 300 24.65 6.09 -15.65
C ALA A 300 25.32 7.43 -15.98
#